data_AF-A0A933BXD0-F1
#
_entry.id   AF-A0A933BXD0-F1
#
_cell.length_a   1.000
_cell.length_b   1.000
_cell.length_c   1.000
_cell.angle_alpha   90.00
_cell.angle_beta   90.00
_cell.angle_gamma   90.00
#
_symmetry.space_group_name_H-M   'P 1'
#
loop_
_entity.id
_entity.type
_entity.pdbx_description
1 polymer ?
#
loop_
_entity_poly.entity_id
_entity_poly.type
_entity_poly.pdbx_seq_one_letter_code
_entity_poly.pdbx_strand_id
1 'polypeptide(L)'
;MPKQFTDDAGRAWVATAREEATPRHHGRWVLIFRPAADASVELPLPEVRWQTLESAERTVRTMSLVELRRRLRVAATRASRIGEPATGTPLAGKVREGTGAAPA
;
A
#
# COMPACT_ATOMS: atom_id res chain seq x y z
N MET A 1 7.47 1.89 17.47
CA MET A 1 7.21 3.34 17.45
C MET A 1 7.40 3.90 16.04
N PRO A 2 6.47 4.75 15.57
CA PRO A 2 6.55 5.40 14.26
C PRO A 2 7.66 6.45 14.20
N LYS A 3 8.19 6.71 13.01
CA LYS A 3 9.22 7.71 12.77
C LYS A 3 8.67 8.91 12.01
N GLN A 4 8.84 10.10 12.58
CA GLN A 4 8.48 11.36 11.95
C GLN A 4 9.64 11.91 11.12
N PHE A 5 9.33 12.49 9.96
CA PHE A 5 10.32 13.14 9.10
C PHE A 5 9.65 14.17 8.18
N THR A 6 10.46 15.02 7.56
CA THR A 6 10.00 16.02 6.60
C THR A 6 10.46 15.66 5.19
N ASP A 7 9.58 15.76 4.19
CA ASP A 7 9.95 15.57 2.78
C ASP A 7 10.72 16.78 2.22
N ASP A 8 11.07 16.72 0.92
CA ASP A 8 11.81 17.80 0.25
C ASP A 8 10.96 19.07 0.04
N ALA A 9 9.62 18.97 0.14
CA ALA A 9 8.68 20.08 0.05
C ALA A 9 8.31 20.67 1.43
N GLY A 10 8.96 20.24 2.50
CA GLY A 10 8.68 20.72 3.86
C GLY A 10 7.45 20.08 4.51
N ARG A 11 6.81 19.08 3.88
CA ARG A 11 5.63 18.42 4.45
C ARG A 11 6.06 17.39 5.50
N ALA A 12 5.34 17.35 6.62
CA ALA A 12 5.58 16.39 7.68
C ALA A 12 4.90 15.04 7.38
N TRP A 13 5.66 13.97 7.58
CA TRP A 13 5.27 12.60 7.32
C TRP A 13 5.59 11.70 8.50
N VAL A 14 4.81 10.63 8.61
CA VAL A 14 5.03 9.55 9.57
C VAL A 14 5.25 8.26 8.80
N ALA A 15 6.41 7.64 9.00
CA ALA A 15 6.70 6.28 8.56
C ALA A 15 6.37 5.30 9.69
N THR A 16 5.62 4.25 9.38
CA THR A 16 5.28 3.20 10.34
C THR A 16 5.03 1.87 9.64
N ALA A 17 4.91 0.80 10.42
CA ALA A 17 4.46 -0.50 9.92
C ALA A 17 2.95 -0.65 10.12
N ARG A 18 2.28 -1.28 9.16
CA ARG A 18 0.88 -1.70 9.25
C ARG A 18 0.80 -3.21 9.07
N GLU A 19 -0.05 -3.86 9.86
CA GLU A 19 -0.37 -5.28 9.65
C GLU A 19 -1.25 -5.44 8.41
N GLU A 20 -0.90 -6.40 7.57
CA GLU A 20 -1.66 -6.79 6.40
C GLU A 20 -2.05 -8.27 6.51
N ALA A 21 -3.31 -8.57 6.24
CA ALA A 21 -3.79 -9.94 6.19
C ALA A 21 -3.25 -10.61 4.92
N THR A 22 -2.12 -11.30 5.06
CA THR A 22 -1.47 -12.05 3.97
C THR A 22 -1.57 -13.56 4.23
N PRO A 23 -1.53 -14.40 3.18
CA PRO A 23 -1.40 -15.85 3.35
C PRO A 23 -0.17 -16.20 4.19
N ARG A 24 -0.24 -17.33 4.92
CA ARG A 24 0.89 -17.83 5.71
C ARG A 24 2.17 -17.82 4.86
N HIS A 25 3.30 -17.48 5.48
CA HIS A 25 4.65 -17.35 4.90
C HIS A 25 5.01 -16.02 4.20
N HIS A 26 4.04 -15.15 3.90
CA HIS A 26 4.35 -13.82 3.38
C HIS A 26 4.50 -12.80 4.52
N GLY A 27 5.42 -11.84 4.37
CA GLY A 27 5.62 -10.75 5.32
C GLY A 27 4.29 -10.10 5.69
N ARG A 28 3.96 -10.17 6.98
CA ARG A 28 2.69 -9.71 7.58
C ARG A 28 2.65 -8.21 7.84
N TRP A 29 3.81 -7.58 7.99
CA TRP A 29 3.93 -6.15 8.28
C TRP A 29 4.50 -5.44 7.07
N VAL A 30 3.86 -4.36 6.65
CA VAL A 30 4.30 -3.56 5.49
C VAL A 30 4.62 -2.14 5.90
N LEU A 31 5.59 -1.52 5.22
CA LEU A 31 5.89 -0.11 5.41
C LEU A 31 4.74 0.73 4.86
N ILE A 32 4.28 1.69 5.65
CA ILE A 32 3.34 2.72 5.20
C ILE A 32 3.89 4.11 5.51
N PHE A 33 3.48 5.08 4.70
CA PHE A 33 3.65 6.51 4.97
C PHE A 33 2.30 7.16 5.12
N ARG A 34 2.18 8.05 6.10
CA ARG A 34 0.98 8.86 6.30
C ARG A 34 1.37 10.33 6.49
N PRO A 35 0.65 11.29 5.89
CA PRO A 35 0.82 12.70 6.23
C PRO A 35 0.63 12.90 7.73
N ALA A 36 1.43 13.75 8.36
CA ALA A 36 1.25 14.07 9.78
C ALA A 36 -0.07 14.84 10.02
N ALA A 37 -0.51 15.61 9.03
CA ALA A 37 -1.75 16.39 9.08
C ALA A 37 -3.02 15.55 8.83
N ASP A 38 -2.90 14.40 8.18
CA ASP A 38 -4.03 13.54 7.85
C ASP A 38 -3.65 12.07 7.97
N ALA A 39 -4.11 11.45 9.05
CA ALA A 39 -3.86 10.03 9.32
C ALA A 39 -4.75 9.09 8.51
N SER A 40 -5.77 9.59 7.80
CA SER A 40 -6.66 8.76 6.96
C SER A 40 -6.02 8.34 5.64
N VAL A 41 -5.00 9.09 5.19
CA VAL A 41 -4.25 8.78 3.98
C VAL A 41 -3.08 7.86 4.32
N GLU A 42 -3.11 6.66 3.78
CA GLU A 42 -2.01 5.70 3.85
C GLU A 42 -1.41 5.42 2.48
N LEU A 43 -0.09 5.54 2.39
CA LEU A 43 0.69 5.19 1.22
C LEU A 43 1.52 3.93 1.52
N PRO A 44 1.01 2.73 1.20
CA PRO A 44 1.73 1.48 1.46
C PRO A 44 2.86 1.25 0.46
N LEU A 45 3.93 0.62 0.94
CA LEU A 45 5.07 0.15 0.14
C LEU A 45 5.26 -1.37 0.38
N PRO A 46 4.47 -2.23 -0.30
CA PRO A 46 4.43 -3.67 -0.05
C PRO A 46 5.70 -4.41 -0.47
N GLU A 47 6.66 -3.76 -1.13
CA GLU A 47 7.99 -4.30 -1.41
C GLU A 47 8.87 -4.34 -0.14
N VAL A 48 8.53 -3.55 0.87
CA VAL A 48 9.22 -3.50 2.16
C VAL A 48 8.32 -4.16 3.20
N ARG A 49 8.62 -5.43 3.53
CA ARG A 49 7.82 -6.24 4.44
C ARG A 49 8.66 -6.90 5.53
N TRP A 50 8.00 -7.21 6.65
CA TRP A 50 8.57 -7.91 7.78
C TRP A 50 7.62 -8.99 8.31
N GLN A 51 8.19 -10.01 8.95
CA GLN A 51 7.39 -11.06 9.60
C GLN A 51 6.81 -10.60 10.94
N THR A 52 7.55 -9.77 11.68
CA THR A 52 7.17 -9.31 13.02
C THR A 52 7.09 -7.78 13.05
N LEU A 53 6.22 -7.27 13.93
CA LEU A 53 6.13 -5.85 14.22
C LEU A 53 7.46 -5.32 14.76
N GLU A 54 8.10 -6.06 15.66
CA GLU A 54 9.34 -5.63 16.31
C GLU A 54 10.46 -5.33 15.30
N SER A 55 10.69 -6.23 14.33
CA SER A 55 11.67 -6.01 13.26
C SER A 55 11.29 -4.81 12.41
N ALA A 56 10.01 -4.65 12.08
CA ALA A 56 9.53 -3.51 11.32
C ALA A 56 9.80 -2.17 12.04
N GLU A 57 9.41 -2.07 13.31
CA GLU A 57 9.61 -0.86 14.11
C GLU A 57 11.09 -0.53 14.30
N ARG A 58 11.92 -1.54 14.56
CA ARG A 58 13.38 -1.36 14.69
C ARG A 58 13.96 -0.80 13.40
N THR A 59 13.63 -1.39 12.24
CA THR A 59 14.11 -0.92 10.94
C THR A 59 13.61 0.49 10.61
N VAL A 60 12.32 0.77 10.79
CA VAL A 60 11.76 2.11 10.51
C VAL A 60 12.45 3.18 11.35
N ARG A 61 12.72 2.89 12.63
CA ARG A 61 13.41 3.82 13.54
C ARG A 61 14.82 4.19 13.05
N THR A 62 15.56 3.22 12.53
CA THR A 62 16.96 3.40 12.10
C THR A 62 17.12 3.86 10.66
N MET A 63 16.08 3.81 9.82
CA MET A 63 16.14 4.31 8.43
C MET A 63 16.59 5.77 8.37
N SER A 64 17.53 6.09 7.49
CA SER A 64 17.99 7.46 7.29
C SER A 64 16.89 8.34 6.68
N LEU A 65 17.00 9.66 6.87
CA LEU A 65 16.08 10.63 6.25
C LEU A 65 16.07 10.52 4.72
N VAL A 66 17.25 10.38 4.11
CA VAL A 66 17.41 10.23 2.65
C VAL A 66 16.62 9.02 2.15
N GLU A 67 16.72 7.89 2.85
CA GLU A 67 16.05 6.68 2.43
C GLU A 67 14.53 6.74 2.67
N LEU A 68 14.07 7.38 3.75
CA LEU A 68 12.65 7.63 3.97
C LEU A 68 12.04 8.48 2.86
N ARG A 69 12.71 9.56 2.45
CA ARG A 69 12.28 10.42 1.35
C ARG A 69 12.25 9.66 0.01
N ARG A 70 13.28 8.85 -0.26
CA ARG A 70 13.34 8.01 -1.46
C ARG A 70 12.15 7.05 -1.53
N ARG A 71 11.86 6.33 -0.44
CA ARG A 71 10.74 5.38 -0.37
C ARG A 71 9.38 6.07 -0.44
N LEU A 72 9.24 7.24 0.18
CA LEU A 72 8.02 8.06 0.06
C LEU A 72 7.74 8.44 -1.40
N ARG A 73 8.76 8.85 -2.18
CA ARG A 73 8.58 9.17 -3.60
C ARG A 73 8.05 7.98 -4.41
N VAL A 74 8.55 6.77 -4.11
CA VAL A 74 8.06 5.53 -4.76
C VAL A 74 6.60 5.27 -4.39
N ALA A 75 6.25 5.35 -3.10
CA ALA A 75 4.90 5.13 -2.61
C ALA A 75 3.90 6.15 -3.21
N ALA A 76 4.27 7.43 -3.24
CA ALA A 76 3.47 8.50 -3.84
C ALA A 76 3.27 8.29 -5.35
N THR A 77 4.34 7.96 -6.09
CA THR A 77 4.27 7.66 -7.53
C THR A 77 3.31 6.50 -7.81
N ARG A 78 3.35 5.45 -6.99
CA ARG A 78 2.44 4.31 -7.08
C ARG A 78 1.00 4.72 -6.82
N ALA A 79 0.74 5.48 -5.76
CA ALA A 79 -0.60 5.95 -5.43
C ALA A 79 -1.21 6.79 -6.56
N SER A 80 -0.43 7.68 -7.18
CA SER A 80 -0.87 8.45 -8.34
C SER A 80 -1.24 7.56 -9.55
N ARG A 81 -0.54 6.45 -9.77
CA ARG A 81 -0.88 5.49 -10.84
C ARG A 81 -2.16 4.69 -10.56
N ILE A 82 -2.47 4.43 -9.29
CA ILE A 82 -3.69 3.72 -8.89
C ILE A 82 -4.90 4.67 -8.88
N GLY A 83 -4.67 5.97 -8.70
CA GLY A 83 -5.68 7.04 -8.78
C GLY A 83 -6.13 7.41 -10.20
N GLU A 84 -5.54 6.81 -11.23
CA GLU A 84 -6.05 6.88 -12.61
C GLU A 84 -7.16 5.81 -12.77
N PRO A 85 -8.39 6.18 -13.18
CA PRO A 85 -9.39 5.17 -13.50
C PRO A 85 -8.85 4.33 -14.66
N ALA A 86 -8.77 3.01 -14.45
CA ALA A 86 -8.42 2.03 -15.47
C ALA A 86 -9.37 2.15 -16.68
N THR A 87 -9.02 3.00 -17.64
CA THR A 87 -9.60 2.99 -18.98
C THR A 87 -8.82 1.97 -19.79
N GLY A 88 -9.44 0.84 -20.10
CA GLY A 88 -8.97 -0.05 -21.16
C GLY A 88 -8.95 -1.53 -20.80
N THR A 89 -10.12 -2.16 -20.77
CA THR A 89 -10.55 -3.16 -21.78
C THR A 89 -11.72 -3.96 -21.20
N PRO A 90 -12.95 -3.87 -21.76
CA PRO A 90 -13.97 -4.86 -21.48
C PRO A 90 -13.52 -6.15 -22.18
N LEU A 91 -13.14 -7.16 -21.41
CA LEU A 91 -13.05 -8.51 -21.95
C LEU A 91 -14.47 -8.90 -22.39
N ALA A 92 -14.61 -8.93 -23.71
CA ALA A 92 -15.81 -9.24 -24.46
C ALA A 92 -16.48 -10.52 -23.94
N GLY A 93 -17.80 -10.52 -24.05
CA GLY A 93 -18.65 -11.53 -23.46
C GLY A 93 -18.45 -12.95 -23.97
N LYS A 94 -19.00 -13.88 -23.18
CA LYS A 94 -19.76 -15.00 -23.71
C LYS A 94 -21.10 -15.08 -23.00
N VAL A 95 -22.12 -14.61 -23.71
CA VAL A 95 -23.49 -15.11 -23.58
C VAL A 95 -23.51 -16.52 -24.17
N ARG A 96 -24.03 -17.51 -23.42
CA ARG A 96 -24.85 -18.64 -23.90
C ARG A 96 -25.72 -19.07 -22.71
N GLU A 97 -26.92 -18.51 -22.64
CA GLU A 97 -28.19 -19.15 -23.04
C GLU A 97 -28.60 -20.27 -22.09
N GLY A 98 -29.61 -19.96 -21.28
CA GLY A 98 -30.31 -20.90 -20.42
C GLY A 98 -31.16 -21.85 -21.26
N THR A 99 -31.10 -23.13 -20.91
CA THR A 99 -32.07 -24.12 -21.38
C THR A 99 -33.25 -24.09 -20.43
N GLY A 100 -34.41 -23.69 -20.95
CA GLY A 100 -35.69 -23.83 -20.27
C GLY A 100 -36.11 -25.29 -20.17
N ALA A 101 -36.76 -25.63 -19.06
CA ALA A 101 -37.60 -26.81 -18.94
C ALA A 101 -38.96 -26.34 -18.39
N ALA A 102 -39.99 -26.47 -19.21
CA ALA A 102 -41.38 -26.31 -18.80
C ALA A 102 -41.89 -27.63 -18.19
N PRO A 103 -42.79 -27.60 -17.19
CA PRO A 103 -43.43 -28.81 -16.68
C PRO A 103 -44.66 -29.18 -17.53
N ALA A 104 -44.95 -30.48 -17.58
CA ALA A 104 -46.23 -31.06 -18.01
C ALA A 104 -47.09 -31.36 -16.77
#